data_AF-A0A820BAQ7-F1
#
_entry.id   AF-A0A820BAQ7-F1
#
_cell.length_a   1.000
_cell.length_b   1.000
_cell.length_c   1.000
_cell.angle_alpha   90.00
_cell.angle_beta   90.00
_cell.angle_gamma   90.00
#
_symmetry.space_group_name_H-M   'P 1'
#
loop_
_entity.id
_entity.type
_entity.pdbx_description
1 polymer ?
#
loop_
_entity_poly.entity_id
_entity_poly.type
_entity_poly.pdbx_seq_one_letter_code
_entity_poly.pdbx_strand_id
1 'polypeptide(L)'
;MPRGFLEAKYEMLSECRAYYRNDVVQLVQIDEFERKYQSKDAIRWYTKPGFLFYLVNKALRSQDIWALYKFRYFIVDLCCRLEEVSYSQSFSSVRLYRGAKLNREELEQLQVSSLISTNGFFSCSFDRDVAEMFIGVDLMTDRSTSMNTVVANVSHESELSDENEMIFNFGSAFIVNEISFDNDKCIWLIQMSSSLGNIRMIDEYEKYILKRLEYTNPTMLFGHALANISSDYAQSMIHFYRLLRILPIDDVELPNIYYNLGRIYQFIEKFEKSLECFRCARLFIRRLLPERMFDYCRILGGMGTVYSYLEDSERALELLRQTLVLHKKSFPENHTEIPFHLNCLGYAYFQAKQYNQALSILNSAENFFQSKMPTDHQGYAQTLHSMDVVYRALGNDKKAFICFQEALRKRHSLLAKDHPYLASTYYQLSLIYKDHAEYEIAFDYVKKSLNIQLIKLPQSHSELKLSKELLRRLQQYQ
;
A
#
# COMPACT_ATOMS: atom_id res chain seq x y z
N MET A 1 9.68 13.57 -10.91
CA MET A 1 9.82 15.01 -10.53
C MET A 1 10.16 15.82 -11.77
N PRO A 2 9.49 16.95 -12.06
CA PRO A 2 9.82 17.78 -13.21
C PRO A 2 11.22 18.40 -13.07
N ARG A 3 11.91 18.56 -14.21
CA ARG A 3 13.25 19.14 -14.35
C ARG A 3 13.25 20.64 -14.09
N GLY A 4 13.32 21.05 -12.83
CA GLY A 4 13.76 22.38 -12.40
C GLY A 4 15.25 22.38 -12.04
N PHE A 5 16.12 22.02 -12.98
CA PHE A 5 17.50 21.59 -12.67
C PHE A 5 18.41 22.64 -12.02
N LEU A 6 18.24 23.95 -12.30
CA LEU A 6 19.10 24.97 -11.69
C LEU A 6 18.69 25.34 -10.26
N GLU A 7 17.40 25.54 -10.02
CA GLU A 7 16.89 25.96 -8.72
C GLU A 7 17.08 24.85 -7.68
N ALA A 8 16.81 23.59 -8.05
CA ALA A 8 17.04 22.45 -7.17
C ALA A 8 18.52 22.23 -6.83
N LYS A 9 19.44 22.44 -7.80
CA LYS A 9 20.89 22.37 -7.54
C LYS A 9 21.33 23.47 -6.57
N TYR A 10 20.85 24.69 -6.78
CA TYR A 10 21.19 25.83 -5.93
C TYR A 10 20.66 25.67 -4.50
N GLU A 11 19.40 25.25 -4.33
CA GLU A 11 18.82 24.95 -3.02
C GLU A 11 19.62 23.88 -2.27
N MET A 12 19.97 22.78 -2.96
CA MET A 12 20.77 21.71 -2.39
C MET A 12 22.13 22.22 -1.89
N LEU A 13 22.86 22.97 -2.73
CA LEU A 13 24.18 23.49 -2.38
C LEU A 13 24.13 24.54 -1.28
N SER A 14 23.11 25.40 -1.28
CA SER A 14 22.87 26.37 -0.21
C SER A 14 22.66 25.67 1.13
N GLU A 15 21.87 24.59 1.17
CA GLU A 15 21.66 23.81 2.38
C GLU A 15 22.96 23.14 2.85
N CYS A 16 23.73 22.56 1.92
CA CYS A 16 25.01 21.94 2.24
C CYS A 16 26.00 22.94 2.85
N ARG A 17 26.10 24.14 2.26
CA ARG A 17 26.94 25.24 2.78
C ARG A 17 26.47 25.73 4.14
N ALA A 18 25.15 25.83 4.35
CA ALA A 18 24.60 26.21 5.65
C ALA A 18 24.91 25.17 6.74
N TYR A 19 24.78 23.88 6.42
CA TYR A 19 25.07 22.78 7.34
C TYR A 19 26.56 22.72 7.70
N TYR A 20 27.44 22.84 6.70
CA TYR A 20 28.89 22.76 6.86
C TYR A 20 29.59 24.13 6.97
N ARG A 21 28.87 25.17 7.41
CA ARG A 21 29.38 26.56 7.45
C ARG A 21 30.71 26.76 8.20
N ASN A 22 31.02 25.85 9.13
CA ASN A 22 32.24 25.88 9.94
C ASN A 22 33.25 24.77 9.58
N ASP A 23 32.99 23.99 8.52
CA ASP A 23 33.83 22.86 8.09
C ASP A 23 34.44 23.18 6.71
N VAL A 24 35.67 23.69 6.75
CA VAL A 24 36.40 24.14 5.54
C VAL A 24 36.63 22.98 4.56
N VAL A 25 36.84 21.76 5.06
CA VAL A 25 37.10 20.59 4.20
C VAL A 25 35.85 20.27 3.39
N GLN A 26 34.69 20.25 4.04
CA GLN A 26 33.42 19.98 3.37
C GLN A 26 33.01 21.11 2.42
N LEU A 27 33.26 22.38 2.79
CA LEU A 27 33.01 23.52 1.89
C LEU A 27 33.82 23.43 0.59
N VAL A 28 35.10 23.04 0.65
CA VAL A 28 35.92 22.82 -0.54
C VAL A 28 35.36 21.70 -1.41
N GLN A 29 34.86 20.62 -0.81
CA GLN A 29 34.20 19.53 -1.56
C GLN A 29 32.89 19.97 -2.20
N ILE A 30 32.10 20.83 -1.53
CA ILE A 30 30.87 21.39 -2.09
C ILE A 30 31.18 22.28 -3.31
N ASP A 31 32.23 23.12 -3.22
CA ASP A 31 32.66 23.97 -4.33
C ASP A 31 33.27 23.16 -5.49
N GLU A 32 33.90 22.02 -5.20
CA GLU A 32 34.33 21.06 -6.22
C GLU A 32 33.13 20.42 -6.92
N PHE A 33 32.14 19.95 -6.16
CA PHE A 33 30.91 19.37 -6.69
C PHE A 33 30.18 20.37 -7.59
N GLU A 34 30.00 21.62 -7.15
CA GLU A 34 29.29 22.64 -7.93
C GLU A 34 29.91 22.85 -9.31
N ARG A 35 31.25 22.86 -9.38
CA ARG A 35 32.03 23.09 -10.60
C ARG A 35 32.13 21.86 -11.51
N LYS A 36 32.30 20.67 -10.94
CA LYS A 36 32.70 19.47 -11.70
C LYS A 36 31.59 18.42 -11.85
N TYR A 37 30.53 18.46 -11.06
CA TYR A 37 29.51 17.41 -11.06
C TYR A 37 28.79 17.29 -12.41
N GLN A 38 28.73 16.06 -12.92
CA GLN A 38 27.88 15.65 -14.04
C GLN A 38 27.00 14.47 -13.59
N SER A 39 25.80 14.33 -14.18
CA SER A 39 24.85 13.28 -13.81
C SER A 39 25.44 11.86 -13.93
N LYS A 40 26.32 11.64 -14.92
CA LYS A 40 27.02 10.36 -15.12
C LYS A 40 27.93 9.96 -13.93
N ASP A 41 28.37 10.93 -13.13
CA ASP A 41 29.28 10.70 -12.00
C ASP A 41 28.50 10.50 -10.68
N ALA A 42 27.17 10.37 -10.72
CA ALA A 42 26.32 10.32 -9.53
C ALA A 42 26.69 9.20 -8.55
N ILE A 43 26.95 7.99 -9.03
CA ILE A 43 27.36 6.84 -8.20
C ILE A 43 28.68 7.14 -7.48
N ARG A 44 29.68 7.64 -8.21
CA ARG A 44 30.98 8.01 -7.66
C ARG A 44 30.86 9.08 -6.55
N TRP A 45 30.04 10.11 -6.78
CA TRP A 45 29.79 11.15 -5.78
C TRP A 45 28.97 10.68 -4.59
N TYR A 46 28.08 9.70 -4.79
CA TYR A 46 27.29 9.11 -3.71
C TYR A 46 28.17 8.32 -2.75
N THR A 47 29.07 7.50 -3.30
CA THR A 47 29.96 6.59 -2.56
C THR A 47 31.19 7.28 -1.96
N LYS A 48 31.59 8.45 -2.48
CA LYS A 48 32.71 9.24 -1.96
C LYS A 48 32.45 9.72 -0.53
N PRO A 49 33.34 9.44 0.44
CA PRO A 49 33.23 9.97 1.80
C PRO A 49 33.24 11.50 1.83
N GLY A 50 32.10 12.10 2.14
CA GLY A 50 31.93 13.55 2.07
C GLY A 50 30.50 14.02 2.37
N PHE A 51 30.24 15.29 2.06
CA PHE A 51 28.98 15.96 2.40
C PHE A 51 27.74 15.25 1.81
N LEU A 52 27.81 14.79 0.55
CA LEU A 52 26.69 14.09 -0.09
C LEU A 52 26.45 12.73 0.52
N PHE A 53 27.48 11.89 0.63
CA PHE A 53 27.38 10.59 1.28
C PHE A 53 26.75 10.73 2.67
N TYR A 54 27.22 11.67 3.49
CA TYR A 54 26.71 11.87 4.84
C TYR A 54 25.28 12.43 4.88
N LEU A 55 24.99 13.54 4.19
CA LEU A 55 23.69 14.21 4.29
C LEU A 55 22.58 13.42 3.61
N VAL A 56 22.85 12.78 2.47
CA VAL A 56 21.88 11.92 1.79
C VAL A 56 21.60 10.67 2.63
N ASN A 57 22.62 9.96 3.12
CA ASN A 57 22.40 8.80 3.99
C ASN A 57 21.71 9.19 5.30
N LYS A 58 22.05 10.34 5.89
CA LYS A 58 21.37 10.86 7.09
C LYS A 58 19.89 11.10 6.80
N ALA A 59 19.57 11.82 5.72
CA ALA A 59 18.19 12.11 5.32
C ALA A 59 17.38 10.84 5.04
N LEU A 60 17.98 9.84 4.40
CA LEU A 60 17.37 8.54 4.14
C LEU A 60 17.11 7.76 5.44
N ARG A 61 18.09 7.73 6.36
CA ARG A 61 17.95 7.04 7.66
C ARG A 61 16.96 7.71 8.58
N SER A 62 16.94 9.04 8.65
CA SER A 62 16.00 9.80 9.48
C SER A 62 14.65 9.99 8.82
N GLN A 63 14.47 9.54 7.57
CA GLN A 63 13.29 9.80 6.75
C GLN A 63 12.94 11.31 6.70
N ASP A 64 13.97 12.15 6.63
CA ASP A 64 13.80 13.61 6.56
C ASP A 64 13.37 13.99 5.13
N ILE A 65 12.06 14.02 4.92
CA ILE A 65 11.44 14.29 3.62
C ILE A 65 11.87 15.65 3.06
N TRP A 66 12.06 16.65 3.91
CA TRP A 66 12.50 17.98 3.49
C TRP A 66 13.94 17.96 3.03
N ALA A 67 14.83 17.28 3.75
CA ALA A 67 16.19 17.06 3.29
C ALA A 67 16.20 16.27 1.96
N LEU A 68 15.45 15.17 1.85
CA LEU A 68 15.37 14.38 0.61
C LEU A 68 14.85 15.19 -0.58
N TYR A 69 13.85 16.04 -0.37
CA TYR A 69 13.37 16.97 -1.39
C TYR A 69 14.43 18.01 -1.77
N LYS A 70 15.19 18.55 -0.81
CA LYS A 70 16.32 19.45 -1.10
C LYS A 70 17.42 18.73 -1.91
N PHE A 71 17.65 17.44 -1.66
CA PHE A 71 18.60 16.61 -2.41
C PHE A 71 18.03 16.00 -3.71
N ARG A 72 16.79 16.34 -4.11
CA ARG A 72 16.11 15.76 -5.28
C ARG A 72 16.91 15.85 -6.57
N TYR A 73 17.68 16.93 -6.73
CA TYR A 73 18.57 17.12 -7.87
C TYR A 73 19.54 15.95 -8.02
N PHE A 74 20.25 15.61 -6.95
CA PHE A 74 21.25 14.54 -6.94
C PHE A 74 20.63 13.14 -6.90
N ILE A 75 19.54 12.96 -6.13
CA ILE A 75 18.86 11.66 -5.98
C ILE A 75 18.30 11.17 -7.32
N VAL A 76 17.72 12.06 -8.13
CA VAL A 76 17.20 11.70 -9.46
C VAL A 76 18.33 11.22 -10.38
N ASP A 77 19.44 11.97 -10.44
CA ASP A 77 20.59 11.58 -11.26
C ASP A 77 21.18 10.23 -10.82
N LEU A 78 21.23 9.98 -9.50
CA LEU A 78 21.68 8.71 -8.93
C LEU A 78 20.74 7.55 -9.29
N CYS A 79 19.42 7.73 -9.18
CA CYS A 79 18.43 6.72 -9.59
C CYS A 79 18.57 6.36 -11.07
N CYS A 80 18.66 7.37 -11.95
CA CYS A 80 18.83 7.14 -13.39
C CYS A 80 20.13 6.39 -13.70
N ARG A 81 21.24 6.75 -13.04
CA ARG A 81 22.52 6.06 -13.26
C ARG A 81 22.49 4.61 -12.78
N LEU A 82 21.86 4.34 -11.63
CA LEU A 82 21.69 2.97 -11.12
C LEU A 82 20.86 2.11 -12.08
N GLU A 83 19.81 2.66 -12.68
CA GLU A 83 19.01 1.98 -13.71
C GLU A 83 19.86 1.63 -14.94
N GLU A 84 20.62 2.59 -15.47
CA GLU A 84 21.51 2.36 -16.62
C GLU A 84 22.54 1.25 -16.36
N VAL A 85 23.19 1.27 -15.19
CA VAL A 85 24.17 0.24 -14.80
C VAL A 85 23.49 -1.11 -14.63
N SER A 86 22.32 -1.16 -13.98
CA SER A 86 21.56 -2.38 -13.75
C SER A 86 21.15 -3.06 -15.06
N TYR A 87 20.66 -2.32 -16.06
CA TYR A 87 20.29 -2.87 -17.37
C TYR A 87 21.47 -3.48 -18.16
N SER A 88 22.69 -3.05 -17.87
CA SER A 88 23.91 -3.55 -18.54
C SER A 88 24.47 -4.83 -17.90
N GLN A 89 23.94 -5.25 -16.76
CA GLN A 89 24.46 -6.35 -15.95
C GLN A 89 23.49 -7.54 -15.91
N SER A 90 24.03 -8.77 -15.92
CA SER A 90 23.26 -10.00 -15.75
C SER A 90 23.70 -10.75 -14.50
N PHE A 91 22.77 -11.06 -13.59
CA PHE A 91 23.03 -11.77 -12.34
C PHE A 91 22.42 -13.18 -12.37
N SER A 92 23.19 -14.21 -12.00
CA SER A 92 22.75 -15.62 -11.98
C SER A 92 22.17 -16.06 -10.63
N SER A 93 22.86 -15.73 -9.53
CA SER A 93 22.36 -15.64 -8.14
C SER A 93 23.50 -15.10 -7.28
N VAL A 94 23.23 -14.14 -6.40
CA VAL A 94 24.27 -13.50 -5.59
C VAL A 94 23.83 -13.46 -4.14
N ARG A 95 24.73 -13.87 -3.24
CA ARG A 95 24.59 -13.63 -1.81
C ARG A 95 25.15 -12.26 -1.47
N LEU A 96 24.37 -11.47 -0.73
CA LEU A 96 24.72 -10.11 -0.33
C LEU A 96 24.69 -10.01 1.20
N TYR A 97 25.53 -9.16 1.76
CA TYR A 97 25.58 -8.91 3.20
C TYR A 97 25.30 -7.44 3.47
N ARG A 98 24.65 -7.15 4.60
CA ARG A 98 24.30 -5.78 4.99
C ARG A 98 24.61 -5.53 6.46
N GLY A 99 25.18 -4.38 6.75
CA GLY A 99 25.12 -3.83 8.10
C GLY A 99 24.05 -2.76 8.20
N ALA A 100 23.03 -3.00 9.02
CA ALA A 100 21.98 -2.04 9.29
C ALA A 100 21.57 -2.05 10.75
N LYS A 101 21.46 -0.86 11.32
CA LYS A 101 20.95 -0.63 12.66
C LYS A 101 19.41 -0.61 12.62
N LEU A 102 18.78 -1.78 12.49
CA LEU A 102 17.38 -1.96 12.86
C LEU A 102 17.31 -2.08 14.39
N ASN A 103 16.35 -1.41 15.02
CA ASN A 103 16.18 -1.59 16.46
C ASN A 103 15.52 -2.95 16.75
N ARG A 104 15.69 -3.46 17.98
CA ARG A 104 15.23 -4.80 18.36
C ARG A 104 13.70 -4.96 18.23
N GLU A 105 12.94 -3.91 18.54
CA GLU A 105 11.48 -3.93 18.44
C GLU A 105 11.00 -4.02 16.98
N GLU A 106 11.69 -3.35 16.04
CA GLU A 106 11.41 -3.42 14.60
C GLU A 106 11.70 -4.83 14.03
N LEU A 107 12.79 -5.46 14.48
CA LEU A 107 13.14 -6.83 14.08
C LEU A 107 12.18 -7.87 14.64
N GLU A 108 11.79 -7.75 15.91
CA GLU A 108 10.84 -8.66 16.56
C GLU A 108 9.42 -8.57 15.97
N GLN A 109 9.09 -7.47 15.29
CA GLN A 109 7.82 -7.27 14.60
C GLN A 109 7.80 -7.79 13.14
N LEU A 110 8.95 -8.09 12.55
CA LEU A 110 9.01 -8.63 11.19
C LEU A 110 8.47 -10.06 11.18
N GLN A 111 7.52 -10.32 10.27
CA GLN A 111 6.94 -11.66 10.07
C GLN A 111 7.33 -12.19 8.70
N VAL A 112 7.39 -13.52 8.55
CA VAL A 112 7.46 -14.16 7.23
C VAL A 112 6.28 -13.67 6.39
N SER A 113 6.53 -13.37 5.12
CA SER A 113 5.63 -12.70 4.17
C SER A 113 5.43 -11.18 4.37
N SER A 114 6.15 -10.54 5.30
CA SER A 114 6.16 -9.08 5.41
C SER A 114 6.83 -8.45 4.20
N LEU A 115 6.30 -7.31 3.74
CA LEU A 115 6.94 -6.50 2.71
C LEU A 115 7.92 -5.53 3.38
N ILE A 116 9.19 -5.63 3.05
CA ILE A 116 10.22 -4.67 3.43
C ILE A 116 10.49 -3.78 2.22
N SER A 117 10.23 -2.48 2.35
CA SER A 117 10.71 -1.49 1.40
C SER A 117 11.90 -0.75 1.98
N THR A 118 12.86 -0.44 1.12
CA THR A 118 14.02 0.35 1.52
C THR A 118 13.63 1.82 1.42
N ASN A 119 13.52 2.49 2.56
CA ASN A 119 13.29 3.94 2.64
C ASN A 119 14.51 4.77 2.16
N GLY A 120 15.44 4.14 1.43
CA GLY A 120 16.63 4.72 0.85
C GLY A 120 17.42 3.76 -0.02
N PHE A 121 18.52 4.26 -0.60
CA PHE A 121 19.48 3.44 -1.32
C PHE A 121 20.03 2.37 -0.38
N PHE A 122 19.92 1.12 -0.83
CA PHE A 122 20.32 -0.03 -0.03
C PHE A 122 21.73 -0.39 -0.45
N SER A 123 22.72 -0.11 0.38
CA SER A 123 24.09 -0.55 0.16
C SER A 123 24.28 -1.93 0.80
N CYS A 124 24.77 -2.86 -0.01
CA CYS A 124 25.15 -4.22 0.37
C CYS A 124 26.53 -4.52 -0.18
N SER A 125 27.25 -5.44 0.47
CA SER A 125 28.53 -5.94 -0.04
C SER A 125 28.44 -7.42 -0.37
N PHE A 126 29.22 -7.87 -1.35
CA PHE A 126 29.54 -9.30 -1.52
C PHE A 126 30.45 -9.82 -0.41
N ASP A 127 31.19 -8.92 0.24
CA ASP A 127 32.10 -9.22 1.33
C ASP A 127 31.36 -9.15 2.67
N ARG A 128 31.38 -10.27 3.37
CA ARG A 128 30.75 -10.44 4.67
C ARG A 128 31.45 -9.62 5.74
N ASP A 129 32.78 -9.58 5.73
CA ASP A 129 33.57 -8.92 6.78
C ASP A 129 33.37 -7.40 6.70
N VAL A 130 33.31 -6.86 5.48
CA VAL A 130 32.96 -5.44 5.23
C VAL A 130 31.57 -5.13 5.77
N ALA A 131 30.58 -6.00 5.53
CA ALA A 131 29.23 -5.80 6.03
C ALA A 131 29.11 -5.92 7.57
N GLU A 132 29.85 -6.85 8.20
CA GLU A 132 29.85 -7.07 9.65
C GLU A 132 30.52 -5.94 10.45
N MET A 133 31.38 -5.13 9.82
CA MET A 133 31.91 -3.88 10.41
C MET A 133 30.81 -2.86 10.74
N PHE A 134 29.64 -3.00 10.13
CA PHE A 134 28.45 -2.20 10.38
C PHE A 134 27.43 -3.06 11.17
N ILE A 135 26.96 -2.60 12.34
CA ILE A 135 26.02 -3.35 13.23
C ILE A 135 24.97 -4.14 12.41
N GLY A 136 24.97 -5.48 12.50
CA GLY A 136 24.62 -6.36 11.37
C GLY A 136 23.26 -7.08 11.39
N VAL A 137 22.67 -7.23 10.19
CA VAL A 137 21.56 -8.14 9.84
C VAL A 137 21.94 -8.81 8.51
N ASP A 138 22.07 -10.12 8.47
CA ASP A 138 22.45 -10.87 7.26
C ASP A 138 21.26 -10.95 6.29
N LEU A 139 21.46 -10.72 4.99
CA LEU A 139 20.39 -10.58 4.00
C LEU A 139 20.55 -11.54 2.84
N MET A 140 19.79 -12.63 2.84
CA MET A 140 19.83 -13.61 1.76
C MET A 140 18.80 -13.24 0.70
N THR A 141 19.18 -12.67 -0.44
CA THR A 141 18.27 -12.45 -1.56
C THR A 141 18.40 -13.55 -2.61
N ASP A 142 17.35 -14.37 -2.78
CA ASP A 142 17.24 -15.30 -3.89
C ASP A 142 16.41 -14.69 -5.03
N ARG A 143 17.02 -14.66 -6.22
CA ARG A 143 16.48 -14.28 -7.55
C ARG A 143 15.59 -13.04 -7.61
N SER A 144 16.00 -12.08 -8.44
CA SER A 144 15.01 -11.24 -9.12
C SER A 144 15.49 -10.62 -10.41
N THR A 145 15.11 -11.24 -11.52
CA THR A 145 14.69 -10.47 -12.69
C THR A 145 13.27 -9.96 -12.43
N SER A 146 13.10 -9.02 -11.51
CA SER A 146 11.89 -8.20 -11.47
C SER A 146 12.17 -6.93 -12.25
N MET A 147 11.24 -6.47 -13.07
CA MET A 147 11.41 -5.18 -13.79
C MET A 147 11.46 -3.98 -12.83
N ASN A 148 11.12 -4.16 -11.54
CA ASN A 148 10.80 -3.07 -10.62
C ASN A 148 11.76 -2.95 -9.42
N THR A 149 12.67 -3.90 -9.22
CA THR A 149 13.75 -3.82 -8.23
C THR A 149 15.07 -3.62 -8.97
N VAL A 150 15.49 -2.36 -9.09
CA VAL A 150 16.76 -2.02 -9.76
C VAL A 150 17.90 -2.26 -8.79
N VAL A 151 18.78 -3.20 -9.15
CA VAL A 151 19.99 -3.54 -8.41
C VAL A 151 21.18 -3.36 -9.32
N ALA A 152 22.14 -2.54 -8.90
CA ALA A 152 23.36 -2.29 -9.66
C ALA A 152 24.58 -2.72 -8.84
N ASN A 153 25.45 -3.54 -9.44
CA ASN A 153 26.81 -3.71 -8.95
C ASN A 153 27.57 -2.45 -9.34
N VAL A 154 27.99 -1.68 -8.33
CA VAL A 154 28.63 -0.37 -8.53
C VAL A 154 30.12 -0.38 -8.24
N SER A 155 30.73 -1.55 -8.01
CA SER A 155 32.16 -1.65 -7.66
C SER A 155 33.11 -0.93 -8.63
N HIS A 156 32.75 -0.90 -9.92
CA HIS A 156 33.53 -0.25 -10.97
C HIS A 156 33.30 1.27 -11.09
N GLU A 157 32.24 1.81 -10.49
CA GLU A 157 31.90 3.25 -10.51
C GLU A 157 31.96 3.90 -9.12
N SER A 158 32.06 3.09 -8.06
CA SER A 158 32.21 3.53 -6.68
C SER A 158 33.60 4.13 -6.45
N GLU A 159 33.67 5.15 -5.60
CA GLU A 159 34.96 5.66 -5.09
C GLU A 159 35.63 4.65 -4.14
N LEU A 160 34.86 3.67 -3.64
CA LEU A 160 35.28 2.59 -2.77
C LEU A 160 35.30 1.27 -3.57
N SER A 161 36.23 1.16 -4.52
CA SER A 161 36.32 0.02 -5.45
C SER A 161 36.51 -1.33 -4.75
N ASP A 162 37.10 -1.32 -3.56
CA ASP A 162 37.46 -2.52 -2.81
C ASP A 162 36.28 -3.09 -1.99
N GLU A 163 35.19 -2.32 -1.81
CA GLU A 163 34.05 -2.75 -0.99
C GLU A 163 33.09 -3.71 -1.72
N ASN A 164 33.27 -3.90 -3.04
CA ASN A 164 32.37 -4.69 -3.88
C ASN A 164 30.90 -4.32 -3.62
N GLU A 165 30.58 -3.04 -3.73
CA GLU A 165 29.29 -2.52 -3.31
C GLU A 165 28.18 -2.80 -4.36
N MET A 166 27.01 -3.18 -3.86
CA MET A 166 25.75 -3.30 -4.59
C MET A 166 24.76 -2.29 -4.04
N ILE A 167 24.20 -1.45 -4.93
CA ILE A 167 23.20 -0.45 -4.56
C ILE A 167 21.85 -0.82 -5.14
N PHE A 168 20.84 -0.88 -4.29
CA PHE A 168 19.45 -0.96 -4.71
C PHE A 168 18.85 0.44 -4.84
N ASN A 169 18.03 0.62 -5.87
CA ASN A 169 17.36 1.88 -6.12
C ASN A 169 16.35 2.23 -5.02
N PHE A 170 16.07 3.53 -4.88
CA PHE A 170 15.13 4.08 -3.94
C PHE A 170 13.73 3.48 -4.13
N GLY A 171 13.12 2.96 -3.06
CA GLY A 171 11.77 2.37 -3.10
C GLY A 171 11.73 0.89 -3.50
N SER A 172 12.87 0.22 -3.59
CA SER A 172 12.95 -1.24 -3.77
C SER A 172 12.16 -1.96 -2.68
N ALA A 173 11.42 -3.01 -3.05
CA ALA A 173 10.57 -3.76 -2.14
C ALA A 173 10.85 -5.28 -2.21
N PHE A 174 10.85 -5.92 -1.04
CA PHE A 174 11.20 -7.32 -0.85
C PHE A 174 10.19 -8.01 0.03
N ILE A 175 9.96 -9.29 -0.21
CA ILE A 175 9.15 -10.15 0.66
C ILE A 175 10.10 -10.92 1.56
N VAL A 176 9.83 -10.89 2.87
CA VAL A 176 10.56 -11.72 3.83
C VAL A 176 10.15 -13.18 3.68
N ASN A 177 11.09 -14.04 3.35
CA ASN A 177 10.89 -15.48 3.21
C ASN A 177 11.15 -16.22 4.52
N GLU A 178 12.22 -15.85 5.22
CA GLU A 178 12.66 -16.53 6.44
C GLU A 178 13.35 -15.53 7.37
N ILE A 179 13.18 -15.73 8.68
CA ILE A 179 13.85 -14.98 9.73
C ILE A 179 14.43 -15.98 10.71
N SER A 180 15.74 -15.91 10.96
CA SER A 180 16.39 -16.67 12.02
C SER A 180 17.37 -15.79 12.79
N PHE A 181 17.72 -16.20 14.01
CA PHE A 181 18.70 -15.50 14.83
C PHE A 181 19.89 -16.42 15.06
N ASP A 182 21.07 -15.96 14.67
CA ASP A 182 22.33 -16.64 14.94
C ASP A 182 22.79 -16.28 16.36
N ASN A 183 22.64 -17.21 17.30
CA ASN A 183 22.97 -17.01 18.71
C ASN A 183 24.47 -16.82 18.94
N ASP A 184 25.32 -17.46 18.14
CA ASP A 184 26.77 -17.40 18.33
C ASP A 184 27.30 -16.03 17.89
N LYS A 185 26.69 -15.45 16.87
CA LYS A 185 27.09 -14.16 16.29
C LYS A 185 26.23 -12.98 16.76
N CYS A 186 25.14 -13.24 17.48
CA CYS A 186 24.18 -12.24 17.93
C CYS A 186 23.60 -11.39 16.78
N ILE A 187 23.36 -11.98 15.61
CA ILE A 187 22.82 -11.31 14.41
C ILE A 187 21.52 -11.95 13.95
N TRP A 188 20.63 -11.13 13.37
CA TRP A 188 19.44 -11.62 12.67
C TRP A 188 19.78 -11.95 11.22
N LEU A 189 19.36 -13.12 10.75
CA LEU A 189 19.45 -13.56 9.36
C LEU A 189 18.04 -13.44 8.74
N ILE A 190 17.89 -12.60 7.72
CA ILE A 190 16.62 -12.38 7.03
C ILE A 190 16.78 -12.76 5.56
N GLN A 191 16.15 -13.87 5.17
CA GLN A 191 16.06 -14.23 3.77
C GLN A 191 14.88 -13.52 3.12
N MET A 192 15.11 -12.90 1.97
CA MET A 192 14.10 -12.16 1.23
C MET A 192 14.08 -12.58 -0.24
N SER A 193 12.94 -12.47 -0.89
CA SER A 193 12.84 -12.55 -2.35
C SER A 193 12.31 -11.23 -2.88
N SER A 194 12.63 -10.89 -4.12
CA SER A 194 11.86 -9.83 -4.78
C SER A 194 10.41 -10.25 -4.84
N SER A 195 9.51 -9.26 -4.77
CA SER A 195 8.08 -9.48 -4.90
C SER A 195 7.70 -10.01 -6.30
N LEU A 196 7.84 -11.31 -6.52
CA LEU A 196 7.48 -12.02 -7.75
C LEU A 196 6.51 -13.14 -7.39
N GLY A 197 5.21 -12.85 -7.53
CA GLY A 197 4.16 -13.82 -7.20
C GLY A 197 2.70 -13.38 -7.32
N ASN A 198 2.38 -12.17 -7.80
CA ASN A 198 0.98 -11.79 -8.09
C ASN A 198 0.89 -10.78 -9.25
N ILE A 199 1.21 -11.28 -10.44
CA ILE A 199 1.40 -10.52 -11.68
C ILE A 199 0.12 -9.79 -12.15
N ARG A 200 -1.10 -10.18 -11.72
CA ARG A 200 -2.33 -9.49 -12.17
C ARG A 200 -2.74 -8.26 -11.36
N MET A 201 -2.51 -8.24 -10.05
CA MET A 201 -2.83 -7.06 -9.23
C MET A 201 -1.77 -5.97 -9.39
N ILE A 202 -0.49 -6.36 -9.51
CA ILE A 202 0.62 -5.43 -9.60
C ILE A 202 0.59 -4.69 -10.94
N ASP A 203 0.34 -5.32 -12.09
CA ASP A 203 0.30 -4.61 -13.37
C ASP A 203 -0.81 -3.54 -13.47
N GLU A 204 -1.99 -3.80 -12.89
CA GLU A 204 -3.09 -2.81 -12.85
C GLU A 204 -2.82 -1.72 -11.80
N TYR A 205 -2.24 -2.09 -10.66
CA TYR A 205 -1.90 -1.16 -9.58
C TYR A 205 -0.65 -0.34 -9.90
N GLU A 206 0.28 -0.87 -10.68
CA GLU A 206 1.48 -0.23 -11.22
C GLU A 206 1.09 0.69 -12.38
N LYS A 207 0.18 0.30 -13.28
CA LYS A 207 -0.40 1.25 -14.24
C LYS A 207 -1.16 2.38 -13.55
N TYR A 208 -1.83 2.10 -12.43
CA TYR A 208 -2.50 3.10 -11.59
C TYR A 208 -1.50 3.99 -10.82
N ILE A 209 -0.43 3.42 -10.29
CA ILE A 209 0.65 4.09 -9.56
C ILE A 209 1.52 4.90 -10.51
N LEU A 210 1.97 4.37 -11.65
CA LEU A 210 2.73 5.07 -12.69
C LEU A 210 1.95 6.27 -13.25
N LYS A 211 0.64 6.11 -13.45
CA LYS A 211 -0.25 7.22 -13.86
C LYS A 211 -0.46 8.27 -12.76
N ARG A 212 -0.16 7.95 -11.50
CA ARG A 212 -0.15 8.87 -10.34
C ARG A 212 1.26 9.41 -10.04
N LEU A 213 2.32 8.64 -10.28
CA LEU A 213 3.73 8.85 -9.93
C LEU A 213 4.37 10.04 -10.65
N GLU A 214 3.81 10.48 -11.77
CA GLU A 214 4.20 11.76 -12.38
C GLU A 214 4.00 12.95 -11.40
N TYR A 215 3.15 12.79 -10.38
CA TYR A 215 2.73 13.88 -9.48
C TYR A 215 2.75 13.56 -7.98
N THR A 216 3.06 12.33 -7.54
CA THR A 216 2.84 11.93 -6.12
C THR A 216 4.09 11.62 -5.29
N ASN A 217 4.02 11.99 -4.01
CA ASN A 217 5.06 11.80 -3.00
C ASN A 217 5.33 10.29 -2.70
N PRO A 218 6.58 9.80 -2.72
CA PRO A 218 6.93 8.40 -2.43
C PRO A 218 6.45 7.88 -1.06
N THR A 219 6.43 8.72 -0.03
CA THR A 219 5.91 8.34 1.31
C THR A 219 4.41 8.10 1.28
N MET A 220 3.68 8.79 0.40
CA MET A 220 2.25 8.58 0.21
C MET A 220 1.99 7.25 -0.51
N LEU A 221 2.82 6.90 -1.50
CA LEU A 221 2.76 5.60 -2.17
C LEU A 221 3.09 4.45 -1.22
N PHE A 222 4.07 4.63 -0.35
CA PHE A 222 4.41 3.65 0.68
C PHE A 222 3.26 3.48 1.68
N GLY A 223 2.68 4.57 2.19
CA GLY A 223 1.47 4.52 3.03
C GLY A 223 0.30 3.79 2.34
N HIS A 224 0.09 4.04 1.05
CA HIS A 224 -0.91 3.33 0.23
C HIS A 224 -0.63 1.84 0.10
N ALA A 225 0.62 1.45 -0.17
CA ALA A 225 1.02 0.05 -0.29
C ALA A 225 0.83 -0.68 1.04
N LEU A 226 1.21 -0.05 2.16
CA LEU A 226 1.00 -0.62 3.50
C LEU A 226 -0.49 -0.86 3.79
N ALA A 227 -1.36 0.09 3.46
CA ALA A 227 -2.80 -0.07 3.69
C ALA A 227 -3.45 -1.13 2.78
N ASN A 228 -3.10 -1.18 1.50
CA ASN A 228 -3.84 -1.98 0.52
C ASN A 228 -3.20 -3.35 0.23
N ILE A 229 -1.88 -3.50 0.44
CA ILE A 229 -1.15 -4.74 0.13
C ILE A 229 -0.80 -5.48 1.42
N SER A 230 -0.09 -4.85 2.35
CA SER A 230 0.30 -5.54 3.60
C SER A 230 -0.82 -5.59 4.64
N SER A 231 -1.89 -4.81 4.46
CA SER A 231 -2.93 -4.59 5.49
C SER A 231 -2.37 -4.06 6.81
N ASP A 232 -1.19 -3.42 6.78
CA ASP A 232 -0.58 -2.79 7.95
C ASP A 232 -1.10 -1.34 8.08
N TYR A 233 -2.32 -1.25 8.58
CA TYR A 233 -3.01 0.01 8.79
C TYR A 233 -2.32 0.90 9.83
N ALA A 234 -1.63 0.32 10.80
CA ALA A 234 -0.94 1.06 11.86
C ALA A 234 0.26 1.82 11.29
N GLN A 235 1.13 1.12 10.56
CA GLN A 235 2.27 1.77 9.89
C GLN A 235 1.79 2.76 8.82
N SER A 236 0.79 2.37 8.03
CA SER A 236 0.21 3.27 7.02
C SER A 236 -0.27 4.60 7.63
N MET A 237 -0.99 4.56 8.76
CA MET A 237 -1.42 5.76 9.48
C MET A 237 -0.24 6.60 9.98
N ILE A 238 0.83 5.98 10.50
CA ILE A 238 2.03 6.70 10.95
C ILE A 238 2.61 7.50 9.78
N HIS A 239 2.71 6.91 8.59
CA HIS A 239 3.22 7.61 7.40
C HIS A 239 2.33 8.77 6.97
N PHE A 240 1.01 8.59 6.95
CA PHE A 240 0.08 9.67 6.62
C PHE A 240 0.12 10.81 7.65
N TYR A 241 0.22 10.51 8.94
CA TYR A 241 0.37 11.53 9.97
C TYR A 241 1.70 12.27 9.91
N ARG A 242 2.79 11.56 9.55
CA ARG A 242 4.08 12.22 9.28
C ARG A 242 3.95 13.21 8.13
N LEU A 243 3.30 12.81 7.03
CA LEU A 243 3.04 13.72 5.90
C LEU A 243 2.22 14.94 6.31
N LEU A 244 1.14 14.78 7.08
CA LEU A 244 0.33 15.91 7.55
C LEU A 244 1.11 16.91 8.43
N ARG A 245 2.16 16.48 9.13
CA ARG A 245 3.03 17.37 9.93
C ARG A 245 4.05 18.13 9.10
N ILE A 246 4.40 17.58 7.95
CA ILE A 246 5.53 18.03 7.14
C ILE A 246 5.03 18.92 6.01
N LEU A 247 3.91 18.58 5.38
CA LEU A 247 3.42 19.29 4.20
C LEU A 247 2.84 20.67 4.55
N PRO A 248 3.02 21.68 3.68
CA PRO A 248 2.35 22.98 3.81
C PRO A 248 0.82 22.82 3.86
N ILE A 249 0.14 23.80 4.48
CA ILE A 249 -1.31 23.76 4.64
C ILE A 249 -2.09 23.82 3.31
N ASP A 250 -1.44 24.24 2.23
CA ASP A 250 -2.01 24.36 0.90
C ASP A 250 -1.46 23.31 -0.08
N ASP A 251 -0.85 22.24 0.44
CA ASP A 251 -0.28 21.17 -0.38
C ASP A 251 -1.36 20.35 -1.09
N VAL A 252 -1.12 20.08 -2.38
CA VAL A 252 -2.05 19.38 -3.28
C VAL A 252 -2.26 17.91 -2.91
N GLU A 253 -1.41 17.32 -2.05
CA GLU A 253 -1.53 15.93 -1.58
C GLU A 253 -2.44 15.77 -0.36
N LEU A 254 -2.74 16.87 0.37
CA LEU A 254 -3.59 16.82 1.57
C LEU A 254 -4.94 16.13 1.33
N PRO A 255 -5.70 16.40 0.25
CA PRO A 255 -6.96 15.71 0.00
C PRO A 255 -6.81 14.19 -0.03
N ASN A 256 -5.75 13.70 -0.66
CA ASN A 256 -5.52 12.27 -0.83
C ASN A 256 -5.08 11.62 0.49
N ILE A 257 -4.23 12.30 1.28
CA ILE A 257 -3.82 11.83 2.61
C ILE A 257 -5.04 11.69 3.53
N TYR A 258 -5.87 12.71 3.61
CA TYR A 258 -7.11 12.66 4.39
C TYR A 258 -8.09 11.60 3.87
N TYR A 259 -8.20 11.41 2.56
CA TYR A 259 -9.03 10.35 1.99
C TYR A 259 -8.55 8.96 2.44
N ASN A 260 -7.25 8.70 2.42
CA ASN A 260 -6.71 7.41 2.85
C ASN A 260 -6.84 7.18 4.36
N LEU A 261 -6.55 8.19 5.18
CA LEU A 261 -6.83 8.13 6.61
C LEU A 261 -8.32 7.85 6.87
N GLY A 262 -9.22 8.47 6.10
CA GLY A 262 -10.65 8.20 6.15
C GLY A 262 -10.98 6.74 5.87
N ARG A 263 -10.40 6.15 4.82
CA ARG A 263 -10.57 4.72 4.49
C ARG A 263 -10.01 3.79 5.57
N ILE A 264 -8.85 4.10 6.13
CA ILE A 264 -8.26 3.30 7.21
C ILE A 264 -9.15 3.36 8.45
N TYR A 265 -9.58 4.56 8.83
CA TYR A 265 -10.49 4.73 9.96
C TYR A 265 -11.83 4.03 9.77
N GLN A 266 -12.34 4.01 8.54
CA GLN A 266 -13.52 3.24 8.18
C GLN A 266 -13.29 1.74 8.40
N PHE A 267 -12.15 1.21 7.92
CA PHE A 267 -11.81 -0.20 8.07
C PHE A 267 -11.65 -0.64 9.53
N ILE A 268 -11.02 0.19 10.36
CA ILE A 268 -10.90 -0.09 11.81
C ILE A 268 -12.15 0.30 12.61
N GLU A 269 -13.26 0.60 11.94
CA GLU A 269 -14.58 0.90 12.51
C GLU A 269 -14.60 2.14 13.43
N LYS A 270 -13.70 3.10 13.21
CA LYS A 270 -13.71 4.43 13.87
C LYS A 270 -14.43 5.43 12.97
N PHE A 271 -15.74 5.26 12.85
CA PHE A 271 -16.55 5.96 11.86
C PHE A 271 -16.58 7.49 12.02
N GLU A 272 -16.57 8.05 13.24
CA GLU A 272 -16.52 9.51 13.39
C GLU A 272 -15.21 10.08 12.84
N LYS A 273 -14.07 9.48 13.18
CA LYS A 273 -12.75 9.90 12.66
C LYS A 273 -12.65 9.73 11.15
N SER A 274 -13.27 8.68 10.61
CA SER A 274 -13.37 8.48 9.17
C SER A 274 -14.11 9.64 8.49
N LEU A 275 -15.27 10.03 9.03
CA LEU A 275 -16.04 11.18 8.53
C LEU A 275 -15.28 12.49 8.66
N GLU A 276 -14.57 12.73 9.77
CA GLU A 276 -13.70 13.90 9.93
C GLU A 276 -12.65 13.97 8.82
N CYS A 277 -11.95 12.86 8.57
CA CYS A 277 -10.94 12.79 7.52
C CYS A 277 -11.57 13.03 6.14
N PHE A 278 -12.70 12.40 5.81
CA PHE A 278 -13.37 12.66 4.53
C PHE A 278 -13.88 14.11 4.40
N ARG A 279 -14.33 14.75 5.49
CA ARG A 279 -14.71 16.17 5.48
C ARG A 279 -13.50 17.06 5.19
N CYS A 280 -12.36 16.79 5.81
CA CYS A 280 -11.10 17.48 5.51
C CYS A 280 -10.70 17.28 4.05
N ALA A 281 -10.69 16.03 3.56
CA ALA A 281 -10.39 15.72 2.16
C ALA A 281 -11.30 16.50 1.20
N ARG A 282 -12.61 16.54 1.49
CA ARG A 282 -13.61 17.26 0.72
C ARG A 282 -13.37 18.77 0.70
N LEU A 283 -12.93 19.34 1.82
CA LEU A 283 -12.61 20.76 1.93
C LEU A 283 -11.36 21.11 1.10
N PHE A 284 -10.29 20.33 1.26
CA PHE A 284 -9.04 20.58 0.52
C PHE A 284 -9.21 20.37 -0.97
N ILE A 285 -9.90 19.30 -1.42
CA ILE A 285 -10.08 19.06 -2.86
C ILE A 285 -10.87 20.20 -3.52
N ARG A 286 -11.91 20.74 -2.86
CA ARG A 286 -12.68 21.86 -3.39
C ARG A 286 -11.87 23.15 -3.46
N ARG A 287 -10.94 23.35 -2.52
CA ARG A 287 -10.14 24.57 -2.41
C ARG A 287 -8.94 24.56 -3.35
N LEU A 288 -8.20 23.45 -3.38
CA LEU A 288 -6.89 23.34 -4.04
C LEU A 288 -6.99 22.76 -5.45
N LEU A 289 -7.95 21.88 -5.69
CA LEU A 289 -8.04 21.06 -6.91
C LEU A 289 -9.50 20.91 -7.38
N PRO A 290 -10.24 22.01 -7.59
CA PRO A 290 -11.68 21.97 -7.93
C PRO A 290 -11.97 21.21 -9.24
N GLU A 291 -11.01 21.14 -10.15
CA GLU A 291 -11.06 20.37 -11.39
C GLU A 291 -10.97 18.85 -11.18
N ARG A 292 -10.45 18.38 -10.03
CA ARG A 292 -10.36 16.95 -9.70
C ARG A 292 -11.68 16.39 -9.20
N MET A 293 -12.69 16.43 -10.07
CA MET A 293 -14.03 15.89 -9.82
C MET A 293 -14.01 14.40 -9.45
N PHE A 294 -13.01 13.65 -9.91
CA PHE A 294 -12.81 12.24 -9.53
C PHE A 294 -12.61 12.05 -8.04
N ASP A 295 -11.62 12.73 -7.48
CA ASP A 295 -11.26 12.56 -6.08
C ASP A 295 -12.40 13.08 -5.19
N TYR A 296 -13.06 14.16 -5.62
CA TYR A 296 -14.30 14.63 -4.98
C TYR A 296 -15.40 13.57 -4.95
N CYS A 297 -15.66 12.91 -6.09
CA CYS A 297 -16.62 11.82 -6.20
C CYS A 297 -16.29 10.66 -5.23
N ARG A 298 -15.02 10.25 -5.17
CA ARG A 298 -14.56 9.18 -4.26
C ARG A 298 -14.76 9.53 -2.79
N ILE A 299 -14.49 10.79 -2.42
CA ILE A 299 -14.68 11.28 -1.06
C ILE A 299 -16.16 11.22 -0.67
N LEU A 300 -17.08 11.68 -1.54
CA LEU A 300 -18.52 11.58 -1.28
C LEU A 300 -18.98 10.11 -1.17
N GLY A 301 -18.47 9.23 -2.04
CA GLY A 301 -18.74 7.80 -1.96
C GLY A 301 -18.27 7.20 -0.63
N GLY A 302 -17.07 7.54 -0.18
CA GLY A 302 -16.54 7.13 1.12
C GLY A 302 -17.41 7.58 2.29
N MET A 303 -17.82 8.85 2.30
CA MET A 303 -18.75 9.38 3.31
C MET A 303 -20.10 8.64 3.30
N GLY A 304 -20.67 8.42 2.11
CA GLY A 304 -21.94 7.68 1.97
C GLY A 304 -21.84 6.24 2.50
N THR A 305 -20.72 5.57 2.27
CA THR A 305 -20.46 4.24 2.82
C THR A 305 -20.38 4.27 4.36
N VAL A 306 -19.70 5.27 4.94
CA VAL A 306 -19.63 5.40 6.41
C VAL A 306 -21.01 5.68 7.02
N TYR A 307 -21.82 6.55 6.42
CA TYR A 307 -23.20 6.74 6.88
C TYR A 307 -24.06 5.47 6.76
N SER A 308 -23.79 4.63 5.76
CA SER A 308 -24.45 3.31 5.65
C SER A 308 -24.11 2.40 6.83
N TYR A 309 -22.86 2.41 7.32
CA TYR A 309 -22.44 1.67 8.52
C TYR A 309 -23.01 2.25 9.82
N LEU A 310 -23.28 3.56 9.84
CA LEU A 310 -23.94 4.24 10.96
C LEU A 310 -25.47 4.12 10.93
N GLU A 311 -26.02 3.32 10.00
CA GLU A 311 -27.47 3.14 9.77
C GLU A 311 -28.21 4.45 9.43
N ASP A 312 -27.49 5.49 9.03
CA ASP A 312 -28.02 6.76 8.56
C ASP A 312 -28.32 6.68 7.06
N SER A 313 -29.38 5.94 6.76
CA SER A 313 -29.80 5.65 5.38
C SER A 313 -30.13 6.91 4.57
N GLU A 314 -30.65 7.97 5.20
CA GLU A 314 -31.01 9.21 4.52
C GLU A 314 -29.76 9.90 3.94
N ARG A 315 -28.76 10.18 4.79
CA ARG A 315 -27.51 10.82 4.34
C ARG A 315 -26.70 9.91 3.41
N ALA A 316 -26.71 8.60 3.66
CA ALA A 316 -26.05 7.63 2.79
C ALA A 316 -26.64 7.67 1.37
N LEU A 317 -27.96 7.59 1.23
CA LEU A 317 -28.65 7.64 -0.05
C LEU A 317 -28.41 8.99 -0.77
N GLU A 318 -28.47 10.10 -0.04
CA GLU A 318 -28.22 11.43 -0.61
C GLU A 318 -26.81 11.50 -1.24
N LEU A 319 -25.78 11.16 -0.47
CA LEU A 319 -24.38 11.24 -0.90
C LEU A 319 -24.06 10.26 -2.03
N LEU A 320 -24.57 9.02 -1.95
CA LEU A 320 -24.30 8.00 -2.97
C LEU A 320 -25.03 8.30 -4.29
N ARG A 321 -26.23 8.88 -4.25
CA ARG A 321 -26.90 9.39 -5.46
C ARG A 321 -26.13 10.54 -6.10
N GLN A 322 -25.69 11.51 -5.29
CA GLN A 322 -24.85 12.61 -5.77
C GLN A 322 -23.55 12.09 -6.40
N THR A 323 -22.92 11.10 -5.77
CA THR A 323 -21.70 10.42 -6.27
C THR A 323 -21.93 9.84 -7.66
N LEU A 324 -23.01 9.09 -7.88
CA LEU A 324 -23.32 8.51 -9.20
C LEU A 324 -23.60 9.57 -10.28
N VAL A 325 -24.29 10.66 -9.93
CA VAL A 325 -24.55 11.76 -10.88
C VAL A 325 -23.25 12.43 -11.31
N LEU A 326 -22.34 12.69 -10.35
CA LEU A 326 -21.03 13.26 -10.65
C LEU A 326 -20.17 12.29 -11.46
N HIS A 327 -20.26 10.99 -11.15
CA HIS A 327 -19.53 9.97 -11.88
C HIS A 327 -19.94 9.92 -13.36
N LYS A 328 -21.25 9.90 -13.64
CA LYS A 328 -21.76 9.93 -15.04
C LYS A 328 -21.29 11.16 -15.83
N LYS A 329 -21.06 12.29 -15.16
CA LYS A 329 -20.58 13.53 -15.81
C LYS A 329 -19.07 13.55 -16.03
N SER A 330 -18.31 12.81 -15.23
CA SER A 330 -16.85 12.97 -15.12
C SER A 330 -16.07 11.78 -15.68
N PHE A 331 -16.71 10.64 -15.97
CA PHE A 331 -16.04 9.41 -16.39
C PHE A 331 -16.55 8.88 -17.73
N PRO A 332 -15.68 8.18 -18.49
CA PRO A 332 -16.14 7.26 -19.52
C PRO A 332 -17.07 6.21 -18.92
N GLU A 333 -18.08 5.79 -19.69
CA GLU A 333 -19.11 4.85 -19.23
C GLU A 333 -18.59 3.50 -18.71
N ASN A 334 -17.32 3.16 -18.94
CA ASN A 334 -16.74 1.86 -18.59
C ASN A 334 -15.78 1.94 -17.38
N HIS A 335 -15.85 2.98 -16.54
CA HIS A 335 -14.94 3.12 -15.41
C HIS A 335 -15.23 2.12 -14.26
N THR A 336 -14.18 1.47 -13.74
CA THR A 336 -14.24 0.36 -12.76
C THR A 336 -14.87 0.71 -11.40
N GLU A 337 -14.93 1.99 -11.05
CA GLU A 337 -15.52 2.48 -9.80
C GLU A 337 -17.06 2.59 -9.84
N ILE A 338 -17.68 2.56 -11.04
CA ILE A 338 -19.15 2.66 -11.18
C ILE A 338 -19.85 1.53 -10.41
N PRO A 339 -19.49 0.24 -10.60
CA PRO A 339 -20.13 -0.85 -9.88
C PRO A 339 -19.87 -0.81 -8.37
N PHE A 340 -18.73 -0.28 -7.92
CA PHE A 340 -18.45 -0.12 -6.50
C PHE A 340 -19.46 0.85 -5.86
N HIS A 341 -19.68 2.03 -6.46
CA HIS A 341 -20.66 2.99 -5.97
C HIS A 341 -22.10 2.48 -6.06
N LEU A 342 -22.44 1.73 -7.12
CA LEU A 342 -23.75 1.08 -7.23
C LEU A 342 -23.96 0.04 -6.12
N ASN A 343 -22.95 -0.75 -5.78
CA ASN A 343 -23.02 -1.69 -4.66
C ASN A 343 -23.26 -0.98 -3.32
N CYS A 344 -22.52 0.10 -3.05
CA CYS A 344 -22.75 0.91 -1.85
C CYS A 344 -24.17 1.48 -1.81
N LEU A 345 -24.69 1.97 -2.94
CA LEU A 345 -26.06 2.48 -3.02
C LEU A 345 -27.10 1.38 -2.82
N GLY A 346 -26.87 0.19 -3.39
CA GLY A 346 -27.70 -0.98 -3.17
C GLY A 346 -27.75 -1.37 -1.69
N TYR A 347 -26.62 -1.35 -1.01
CA TYR A 347 -26.56 -1.59 0.43
C TYR A 347 -27.29 -0.50 1.25
N ALA A 348 -27.16 0.77 0.88
CA ALA A 348 -27.90 1.86 1.54
C ALA A 348 -29.44 1.68 1.39
N TYR A 349 -29.91 1.27 0.21
CA TYR A 349 -31.32 0.92 0.02
C TYR A 349 -31.75 -0.30 0.84
N PHE A 350 -30.88 -1.31 0.95
CA PHE A 350 -31.13 -2.48 1.80
C PHE A 350 -31.32 -2.07 3.26
N GLN A 351 -30.45 -1.20 3.80
CA GLN A 351 -30.56 -0.67 5.15
C GLN A 351 -31.83 0.17 5.35
N ALA A 352 -32.24 0.92 4.32
CA ALA A 352 -33.54 1.61 4.30
C ALA A 352 -34.76 0.67 4.17
N LYS A 353 -34.56 -0.66 4.16
CA LYS A 353 -35.57 -1.70 3.91
C LYS A 353 -36.27 -1.57 2.55
N GLN A 354 -35.64 -0.90 1.59
CA GLN A 354 -36.12 -0.70 0.23
C GLN A 354 -35.54 -1.78 -0.70
N TYR A 355 -35.85 -3.05 -0.41
CA TYR A 355 -35.20 -4.21 -1.02
C TYR A 355 -35.33 -4.29 -2.54
N ASN A 356 -36.48 -3.92 -3.10
CA ASN A 356 -36.68 -3.91 -4.56
C ASN A 356 -35.79 -2.86 -5.26
N GLN A 357 -35.59 -1.71 -4.63
CA GLN A 357 -34.71 -0.67 -5.15
C GLN A 357 -33.24 -1.08 -5.02
N ALA A 358 -32.88 -1.69 -3.88
CA ALA A 358 -31.56 -2.29 -3.69
C ALA A 358 -31.24 -3.28 -4.83
N LEU A 359 -32.16 -4.21 -5.10
CA LEU A 359 -31.98 -5.20 -6.17
C LEU A 359 -31.89 -4.55 -7.55
N SER A 360 -32.72 -3.55 -7.85
CA SER A 360 -32.65 -2.82 -9.13
C SER A 360 -31.28 -2.16 -9.36
N ILE A 361 -30.70 -1.59 -8.30
CA ILE A 361 -29.37 -0.96 -8.38
C ILE A 361 -28.28 -2.02 -8.53
N LEU A 362 -28.36 -3.12 -7.78
CA LEU A 362 -27.38 -4.20 -7.86
C LEU A 362 -27.41 -4.91 -9.22
N ASN A 363 -28.59 -5.11 -9.81
CA ASN A 363 -28.73 -5.61 -11.18
C ASN A 363 -28.06 -4.68 -12.20
N SER A 364 -28.06 -3.36 -11.94
CA SER A 364 -27.35 -2.40 -12.80
C SER A 364 -25.83 -2.57 -12.69
N ALA A 365 -25.32 -2.88 -11.49
CA ALA A 365 -23.90 -3.20 -11.28
C ALA A 365 -23.50 -4.54 -11.92
N GLU A 366 -24.35 -5.56 -11.83
CA GLU A 366 -24.16 -6.85 -12.50
C GLU A 366 -24.13 -6.69 -14.02
N ASN A 367 -25.11 -5.98 -14.60
CA ASN A 367 -25.17 -5.71 -16.04
C ASN A 367 -23.92 -4.96 -16.54
N PHE A 368 -23.37 -4.07 -15.72
CA PHE A 368 -22.10 -3.40 -16.03
C PHE A 368 -20.96 -4.42 -16.16
N PHE A 369 -20.81 -5.32 -15.19
CA PHE A 369 -19.77 -6.35 -15.24
C PHE A 369 -19.97 -7.34 -16.40
N GLN A 370 -21.21 -7.68 -16.75
CA GLN A 370 -21.48 -8.59 -17.86
C GLN A 370 -21.24 -7.96 -19.23
N SER A 371 -21.49 -6.66 -19.40
CA SER A 371 -21.45 -5.99 -20.71
C SER A 371 -20.16 -5.21 -20.98
N LYS A 372 -19.47 -4.72 -19.95
CA LYS A 372 -18.34 -3.77 -20.11
C LYS A 372 -17.01 -4.27 -19.57
N MET A 373 -16.98 -5.35 -18.79
CA MET A 373 -15.76 -5.86 -18.15
C MET A 373 -15.67 -7.40 -18.22
N PRO A 374 -14.49 -7.99 -18.01
CA PRO A 374 -14.41 -9.41 -17.74
C PRO A 374 -15.18 -9.74 -16.44
N THR A 375 -16.01 -10.78 -16.46
CA THR A 375 -16.75 -11.21 -15.26
C THR A 375 -15.83 -11.78 -14.16
N ASP A 376 -14.53 -11.95 -14.43
CA ASP A 376 -13.50 -12.36 -13.46
C ASP A 376 -12.92 -11.16 -12.70
N HIS A 377 -13.79 -10.25 -12.25
CA HIS A 377 -13.45 -9.11 -11.42
C HIS A 377 -14.01 -9.28 -10.01
N GLN A 378 -13.21 -8.95 -8.99
CA GLN A 378 -13.60 -9.08 -7.58
C GLN A 378 -14.88 -8.30 -7.24
N GLY A 379 -15.06 -7.12 -7.84
CA GLY A 379 -16.27 -6.31 -7.69
C GLY A 379 -17.55 -7.02 -8.16
N TYR A 380 -17.45 -7.95 -9.12
CA TYR A 380 -18.60 -8.74 -9.54
C TYR A 380 -19.02 -9.73 -8.45
N ALA A 381 -18.05 -10.43 -7.84
CA ALA A 381 -18.33 -11.32 -6.71
C ALA A 381 -18.92 -10.56 -5.50
N GLN A 382 -18.52 -9.31 -5.28
CA GLN A 382 -19.14 -8.45 -4.26
C GLN A 382 -20.59 -8.09 -4.60
N THR A 383 -20.88 -7.81 -5.87
CA THR A 383 -22.25 -7.53 -6.35
C THR A 383 -23.17 -8.72 -6.12
N LEU A 384 -22.74 -9.91 -6.54
CA LEU A 384 -23.49 -11.15 -6.33
C LEU A 384 -23.74 -11.43 -4.85
N HIS A 385 -22.73 -11.18 -3.99
CA HIS A 385 -22.91 -11.32 -2.55
C HIS A 385 -23.95 -10.33 -1.98
N SER A 386 -23.94 -9.07 -2.42
CA SER A 386 -24.95 -8.10 -2.02
C SER A 386 -26.35 -8.49 -2.51
N MET A 387 -26.47 -9.05 -3.72
CA MET A 387 -27.73 -9.56 -4.25
C MET A 387 -28.27 -10.75 -3.45
N ASP A 388 -27.39 -11.66 -3.03
CA ASP A 388 -27.72 -12.78 -2.13
C ASP A 388 -28.37 -12.28 -0.83
N VAL A 389 -27.76 -11.29 -0.17
CA VAL A 389 -28.30 -10.68 1.06
C VAL A 389 -29.70 -10.08 0.83
N VAL A 390 -29.89 -9.37 -0.29
CA VAL A 390 -31.19 -8.76 -0.63
C VAL A 390 -32.23 -9.84 -0.96
N TYR A 391 -31.87 -10.90 -1.69
CA TYR A 391 -32.79 -12.00 -2.01
C TYR A 391 -33.25 -12.76 -0.78
N ARG A 392 -32.37 -13.01 0.20
CA ARG A 392 -32.78 -13.59 1.50
C ARG A 392 -33.79 -12.72 2.23
N ALA A 393 -33.56 -11.40 2.28
CA ALA A 393 -34.52 -10.48 2.91
C ALA A 393 -35.88 -10.43 2.19
N LEU A 394 -35.91 -10.75 0.90
CA LEU A 394 -37.13 -10.92 0.11
C LEU A 394 -37.75 -12.33 0.21
N GLY A 395 -37.13 -13.26 0.95
CA GLY A 395 -37.58 -14.66 1.06
C GLY A 395 -37.34 -15.50 -0.20
N ASN A 396 -36.43 -15.08 -1.10
CA ASN A 396 -36.10 -15.82 -2.31
C ASN A 396 -34.81 -16.62 -2.15
N ASP A 397 -34.87 -17.67 -1.33
CA ASP A 397 -33.71 -18.47 -0.95
C ASP A 397 -33.02 -19.15 -2.15
N LYS A 398 -33.79 -19.54 -3.16
CA LYS A 398 -33.24 -20.16 -4.38
C LYS A 398 -32.31 -19.20 -5.13
N LYS A 399 -32.74 -17.96 -5.36
CA LYS A 399 -31.90 -16.96 -6.04
C LYS A 399 -30.74 -16.50 -5.17
N ALA A 400 -30.95 -16.39 -3.86
CA ALA A 400 -29.90 -16.07 -2.91
C ALA A 400 -28.77 -17.09 -2.97
N PHE A 401 -29.11 -18.38 -2.89
CA PHE A 401 -28.15 -19.47 -2.96
C PHE A 401 -27.34 -19.49 -4.26
N ILE A 402 -27.97 -19.26 -5.41
CA ILE A 402 -27.28 -19.16 -6.70
C ILE A 402 -26.25 -18.02 -6.67
N CYS A 403 -26.67 -16.81 -6.27
CA CYS A 403 -25.78 -15.66 -6.20
C CYS A 403 -24.59 -15.91 -5.24
N PHE A 404 -24.87 -16.54 -4.10
CA PHE A 404 -23.87 -16.88 -3.11
C PHE A 404 -22.84 -17.89 -3.64
N GLN A 405 -23.28 -18.98 -4.28
CA GLN A 405 -22.39 -19.98 -4.86
C GLN A 405 -21.50 -19.40 -5.95
N GLU A 406 -22.04 -18.54 -6.82
CA GLU A 406 -21.25 -17.88 -7.86
C GLU A 406 -20.24 -16.89 -7.26
N ALA A 407 -20.63 -16.11 -6.26
CA ALA A 407 -19.73 -15.21 -5.54
C ALA A 407 -18.58 -15.98 -4.88
N LEU A 408 -18.89 -17.11 -4.22
CA LEU A 408 -17.92 -17.99 -3.59
C LEU A 408 -16.94 -18.57 -4.62
N ARG A 409 -17.44 -19.13 -5.72
CA ARG A 409 -16.61 -19.71 -6.80
C ARG A 409 -15.61 -18.67 -7.34
N LYS A 410 -16.09 -17.44 -7.58
CA LYS A 410 -15.26 -16.34 -8.08
C LYS A 410 -14.23 -15.88 -7.06
N ARG A 411 -14.61 -15.73 -5.78
CA ARG A 411 -13.67 -15.37 -4.70
C ARG A 411 -12.57 -16.41 -4.55
N HIS A 412 -12.91 -17.70 -4.61
CA HIS A 412 -11.93 -18.78 -4.56
C HIS A 412 -10.95 -18.77 -5.74
N SER A 413 -11.39 -18.44 -6.96
CA SER A 413 -10.50 -18.38 -8.12
C SER A 413 -9.62 -17.12 -8.17
N LEU A 414 -10.08 -16.02 -7.58
CA LEU A 414 -9.44 -14.70 -7.72
C LEU A 414 -8.58 -14.28 -6.52
N LEU A 415 -8.88 -14.79 -5.32
CA LEU A 415 -8.27 -14.28 -4.08
C LEU A 415 -7.23 -15.26 -3.51
N ALA A 416 -6.21 -14.70 -2.86
CA ALA A 416 -5.29 -15.46 -2.04
C ALA A 416 -6.03 -16.19 -0.90
N LYS A 417 -5.46 -17.31 -0.43
CA LYS A 417 -6.07 -18.17 0.59
C LYS A 417 -6.32 -17.46 1.92
N ASP A 418 -5.59 -16.39 2.22
CA ASP A 418 -5.65 -15.57 3.42
C ASP A 418 -6.36 -14.22 3.21
N HIS A 419 -7.09 -14.06 2.11
CA HIS A 419 -7.74 -12.78 1.81
C HIS A 419 -8.94 -12.50 2.74
N PRO A 420 -9.12 -11.28 3.29
CA PRO A 420 -10.23 -10.94 4.18
C PRO A 420 -11.64 -11.25 3.62
N TYR A 421 -11.88 -10.95 2.34
CA TYR A 421 -13.15 -11.33 1.69
C TYR A 421 -13.40 -12.84 1.63
N LEU A 422 -12.36 -13.67 1.59
CA LEU A 422 -12.55 -15.12 1.69
C LEU A 422 -12.98 -15.51 3.11
N ALA A 423 -12.42 -14.87 4.14
CA ALA A 423 -12.86 -15.03 5.52
C ALA A 423 -14.34 -14.69 5.69
N SER A 424 -14.79 -13.52 5.19
CA SER A 424 -16.20 -13.15 5.22
C SER A 424 -17.10 -14.19 4.55
N THR A 425 -16.61 -14.85 3.49
CA THR A 425 -17.37 -15.89 2.79
C THR A 425 -17.44 -17.19 3.59
N TYR A 426 -16.33 -17.60 4.23
CA TYR A 426 -16.33 -18.74 5.15
C TYR A 426 -17.25 -18.51 6.36
N TYR A 427 -17.28 -17.30 6.90
CA TYR A 427 -18.24 -16.96 7.95
C TYR A 427 -19.69 -17.13 7.49
N GLN A 428 -20.04 -16.66 6.29
CA GLN A 428 -21.39 -16.86 5.75
C GLN A 428 -21.71 -18.34 5.49
N LEU A 429 -20.76 -19.13 4.97
CA LEU A 429 -20.91 -20.59 4.86
C LEU A 429 -21.21 -21.22 6.24
N SER A 430 -20.50 -20.80 7.28
CA SER A 430 -20.74 -21.33 8.62
C SER A 430 -22.15 -21.03 9.14
N LEU A 431 -22.71 -19.86 8.84
CA LEU A 431 -24.09 -19.53 9.19
C LEU A 431 -25.09 -20.43 8.44
N ILE A 432 -24.89 -20.63 7.14
CA ILE A 432 -25.75 -21.48 6.31
C ILE A 432 -25.76 -22.91 6.85
N TYR A 433 -24.60 -23.51 7.10
CA TYR A 433 -24.51 -24.88 7.62
C TYR A 433 -25.11 -24.99 9.04
N LYS A 434 -24.91 -23.98 9.88
CA LYS A 434 -25.54 -23.93 11.21
C LYS A 434 -27.07 -23.89 11.10
N ASP A 435 -27.62 -23.11 10.18
CA ASP A 435 -29.08 -23.03 9.96
C ASP A 435 -29.66 -24.36 9.41
N HIS A 436 -28.84 -25.19 8.74
CA HIS A 436 -29.20 -26.56 8.33
C HIS A 436 -28.90 -27.63 9.40
N ALA A 437 -28.53 -27.23 10.62
CA ALA A 437 -28.12 -28.11 11.72
C ALA A 437 -26.89 -29.00 11.42
N GLU A 438 -26.08 -28.65 10.41
CA GLU A 438 -24.80 -29.29 10.08
C GLU A 438 -23.66 -28.64 10.90
N TYR A 439 -23.71 -28.81 12.22
CA TYR A 439 -22.88 -28.03 13.16
C TYR A 439 -21.38 -28.28 13.02
N GLU A 440 -20.94 -29.50 12.69
CA GLU A 440 -19.52 -29.81 12.48
C GLU A 440 -18.94 -29.05 11.28
N ILE A 441 -19.67 -29.01 10.17
CA ILE A 441 -19.26 -28.30 8.96
C ILE A 441 -19.27 -26.79 9.21
N ALA A 442 -20.29 -26.28 9.92
CA ALA A 442 -20.34 -24.89 10.35
C ALA A 442 -19.12 -24.51 11.20
N PHE A 443 -18.74 -25.39 12.13
CA PHE A 443 -17.60 -25.20 13.03
C PHE A 443 -16.27 -25.09 12.27
N ASP A 444 -16.05 -25.94 11.26
CA ASP A 444 -14.86 -25.88 10.42
C ASP A 444 -14.76 -24.59 9.62
N TYR A 445 -15.88 -24.13 9.05
CA TYR A 445 -15.89 -22.89 8.28
C TYR A 445 -15.71 -21.65 9.15
N VAL A 446 -16.31 -21.57 10.34
CA VAL A 446 -16.07 -20.43 11.23
C VAL A 446 -14.62 -20.40 11.72
N LYS A 447 -13.97 -21.56 11.93
CA LYS A 447 -12.54 -21.65 12.22
C LYS A 447 -11.68 -21.13 11.06
N LYS A 448 -11.98 -21.53 9.82
CA LYS A 448 -11.27 -21.01 8.63
C LYS A 448 -11.40 -19.49 8.51
N SER A 449 -12.59 -18.94 8.78
CA SER A 449 -12.80 -17.48 8.85
C SER A 449 -11.92 -16.84 9.92
N LEU A 450 -11.97 -17.37 11.15
CA LEU A 450 -11.23 -16.83 12.29
C LEU A 450 -9.71 -16.82 12.08
N ASN A 451 -9.15 -17.88 11.49
CA ASN A 451 -7.72 -17.96 11.22
C ASN A 451 -7.24 -16.81 10.33
N ILE A 452 -8.06 -16.39 9.35
CA ILE A 452 -7.75 -15.26 8.49
C ILE A 452 -7.99 -13.93 9.24
N GLN A 453 -9.13 -13.80 9.91
CA GLN A 453 -9.52 -12.57 10.60
C GLN A 453 -8.58 -12.20 11.75
N LEU A 454 -8.04 -13.17 12.49
CA LEU A 454 -7.09 -12.93 13.58
C LEU A 454 -5.78 -12.31 13.10
N ILE A 455 -5.41 -12.55 11.83
CA ILE A 455 -4.21 -12.01 11.21
C ILE A 455 -4.49 -10.63 10.60
N LYS A 456 -5.64 -10.48 9.92
CA LYS A 456 -5.92 -9.31 9.07
C LYS A 456 -6.77 -8.21 9.73
N LEU A 457 -7.49 -8.52 10.80
CA LEU A 457 -8.43 -7.59 11.45
C LEU A 457 -7.96 -7.18 12.85
N PRO A 458 -8.19 -5.92 13.26
CA PRO A 458 -8.00 -5.51 14.66
C PRO A 458 -8.85 -6.34 15.63
N GLN A 459 -8.37 -6.54 16.86
CA GLN A 459 -9.12 -7.28 17.90
C GLN A 459 -10.50 -6.69 18.20
N SER A 460 -10.68 -5.38 17.97
CA SER A 460 -11.94 -4.68 18.18
C SER A 460 -12.95 -4.82 17.03
N HIS A 461 -12.54 -5.35 15.88
CA HIS A 461 -13.35 -5.38 14.65
C HIS A 461 -14.61 -6.26 14.82
N SER A 462 -15.75 -5.78 14.30
CA SER A 462 -17.05 -6.44 14.46
C SER A 462 -17.08 -7.87 13.89
N GLU A 463 -16.59 -8.06 12.65
CA GLU A 463 -16.53 -9.40 12.02
C GLU A 463 -15.79 -10.45 12.84
N LEU A 464 -14.66 -10.08 13.45
CA LEU A 464 -13.88 -10.96 14.32
C LEU A 464 -14.67 -11.31 15.59
N LYS A 465 -15.36 -10.35 16.19
CA LYS A 465 -16.24 -10.58 17.35
C LYS A 465 -17.39 -11.54 17.00
N LEU A 466 -18.05 -11.32 15.86
CA LEU A 466 -19.15 -12.15 15.38
C LEU A 466 -18.70 -13.59 15.12
N SER A 467 -17.51 -13.77 14.54
CA SER A 467 -16.95 -15.09 14.27
C SER A 467 -16.54 -15.81 15.56
N LYS A 468 -15.96 -15.09 16.53
CA LYS A 468 -15.63 -15.65 17.87
C LYS A 468 -16.88 -16.08 18.62
N GLU A 469 -17.94 -15.27 18.57
CA GLU A 469 -19.22 -15.58 19.21
C GLU A 469 -19.89 -16.79 18.56
N LEU A 470 -19.91 -16.85 17.22
CA LEU A 470 -20.45 -17.99 16.50
C LEU A 470 -19.68 -19.29 16.82
N LEU A 471 -18.35 -19.24 16.87
CA LEU A 471 -17.54 -20.39 17.25
C LEU A 471 -17.91 -20.89 18.66
N ARG A 472 -18.06 -20.00 19.64
CA ARG A 472 -18.47 -20.36 21.01
C ARG A 472 -19.84 -21.02 21.07
N ARG A 473 -20.80 -20.54 20.26
CA ARG A 473 -22.13 -21.16 20.18
C ARG A 473 -22.06 -22.55 19.56
N LEU A 474 -21.27 -22.72 18.50
CA LEU A 474 -21.10 -24.02 17.84
C LEU A 474 -20.40 -25.05 18.72
N GLN A 475 -19.53 -24.62 19.64
CA GLN A 475 -18.91 -25.50 20.65
C GLN A 475 -19.92 -26.17 21.60
N GLN A 476 -21.15 -25.66 21.71
CA GLN A 476 -22.19 -26.25 22.54
C GLN A 476 -22.88 -27.46 21.87
N TYR A 477 -22.63 -27.67 20.57
CA TYR A 477 -23.20 -28.74 19.76
C TYR A 477 -22.15 -29.82 19.41
N GLN A 478 -20.94 -29.71 19.96
CA GLN A 478 -19.90 -30.75 19.99
C GLN A 478 -19.95 -31.45 21.35
#